data_AF-A0A372QCA0-F1
#
_entry.id   AF-A0A372QCA0-F1
#
_cell.length_a   1.000
_cell.length_b   1.000
_cell.length_c   1.000
_cell.angle_alpha   90.00
_cell.angle_beta   90.00
_cell.angle_gamma   90.00
#
_symmetry.space_group_name_H-M   'P 1'
#
loop_
_entity.id
_entity.type
_entity.pdbx_description
1 polymer ?
#
loop_
_entity_poly.entity_id
_entity_poly.type
_entity_poly.pdbx_seq_one_letter_code
_entity_poly.pdbx_strand_id
1 'polypeptide(L)'
;MTYIIEKKKSILLPTKLNKNDCADELTIEDNGLTMFCNVQGHHSWYIAAAVRADYPLPVEAGLFYFEVYIVNQGLEGLMGITAWME
;
A
#
# COMPACT_ATOMS: atom_id res chain seq x y z
N MET A 1 10.91 -40.35 23.05
CA MET A 1 10.17 -39.71 21.94
C MET A 1 10.05 -38.24 22.28
N THR A 2 10.89 -37.39 21.69
CA THR A 2 10.93 -35.96 22.01
C THR A 2 10.21 -35.20 20.89
N TYR A 3 9.13 -34.51 21.22
CA TYR A 3 8.44 -33.65 20.26
C TYR A 3 9.16 -32.30 20.22
N ILE A 4 9.70 -31.93 19.06
CA ILE A 4 10.14 -30.56 18.81
C ILE A 4 8.89 -29.76 18.45
N ILE A 5 8.51 -28.83 19.33
CA ILE A 5 7.49 -27.84 19.00
C ILE A 5 8.18 -26.75 18.20
N GLU A 6 8.04 -26.77 16.87
CA GLU A 6 8.47 -25.63 16.05
C GLU A 6 7.66 -24.40 16.43
N LYS A 7 8.37 -23.35 16.87
CA LYS A 7 7.76 -22.06 17.17
C LYS A 7 7.31 -21.43 15.86
N LYS A 8 6.01 -21.26 15.66
CA LYS A 8 5.44 -20.63 14.46
C LYS A 8 6.10 -19.25 14.23
N LYS A 9 6.86 -19.11 13.15
CA LYS A 9 7.46 -17.82 12.75
C LYS A 9 6.32 -16.85 12.44
N SER A 10 6.33 -15.69 13.08
CA SER A 10 5.39 -14.63 12.74
C SER A 10 5.77 -14.08 11.37
N ILE A 11 4.83 -14.09 10.42
CA ILE A 11 4.97 -13.38 9.15
C ILE A 11 4.38 -11.98 9.31
N LEU A 12 5.06 -10.98 8.76
CA LEU A 12 4.54 -9.61 8.70
C LEU A 12 3.78 -9.47 7.39
N LEU A 13 2.52 -9.05 7.46
CA LEU A 13 1.69 -8.81 6.29
C LEU A 13 1.50 -7.29 6.11
N PRO A 14 1.37 -6.81 4.86
CA PRO A 14 0.92 -5.45 4.63
C PRO A 14 -0.49 -5.27 5.21
N THR A 15 -0.64 -4.26 6.06
CA THR A 15 -1.94 -3.94 6.70
C THR A 15 -2.38 -2.51 6.47
N LYS A 16 -1.48 -1.63 6.06
CA LYS A 16 -1.74 -0.21 5.81
C LYS A 16 -0.72 0.38 4.84
N LEU A 17 -0.99 1.59 4.38
CA LEU A 17 -0.08 2.41 3.60
C LEU A 17 1.04 2.97 4.49
N ASN A 18 2.24 3.09 3.92
CA ASN A 18 3.43 3.53 4.63
C ASN A 18 3.66 5.04 4.46
N LYS A 19 3.40 5.82 5.53
CA LYS A 19 3.63 7.28 5.55
C LYS A 19 5.09 7.68 5.29
N ASN A 20 6.05 6.81 5.59
CA ASN A 20 7.48 7.08 5.36
C ASN A 20 7.95 6.68 3.95
N ASP A 21 7.09 5.99 3.20
CA ASP A 21 7.39 5.47 1.86
C ASP A 21 6.25 5.84 0.90
N CYS A 22 6.08 7.15 0.79
CA CYS A 22 4.96 7.82 0.17
C CYS A 22 5.49 9.08 -0.51
N ALA A 23 5.00 9.37 -1.71
CA ALA A 23 5.27 10.63 -2.38
C ALA A 23 4.63 11.81 -1.61
N ASP A 24 5.24 13.00 -1.71
CA ASP A 24 4.83 14.20 -0.95
C ASP A 24 3.45 14.73 -1.36
N GLU A 25 3.01 14.43 -2.59
CA GLU A 25 1.70 14.82 -3.11
C GLU A 25 0.54 14.00 -2.49
N LEU A 26 0.86 12.93 -1.76
CA LEU A 26 -0.13 12.05 -1.15
C LEU A 26 -0.24 12.31 0.35
N THR A 27 -1.47 12.46 0.82
CA THR A 27 -1.77 12.53 2.25
C THR A 27 -2.51 11.28 2.68
N ILE A 28 -2.02 10.60 3.72
CA ILE A 28 -2.62 9.37 4.25
C ILE A 28 -3.31 9.69 5.58
N GLU A 29 -4.55 9.26 5.73
CA GLU A 29 -5.29 9.38 7.00
C GLU A 29 -4.61 8.62 8.15
N ASP A 30 -5.03 8.89 9.38
CA ASP A 30 -4.46 8.24 10.57
C ASP A 30 -4.74 6.75 10.64
N ASN A 31 -5.81 6.27 9.99
CA ASN A 31 -6.09 4.84 9.85
C ASN A 31 -5.09 4.12 8.93
N GLY A 32 -4.36 4.85 8.08
CA GLY A 32 -3.41 4.28 7.12
C GLY A 32 -4.05 3.58 5.91
N LEU A 33 -5.36 3.67 5.70
CA LEU A 33 -6.10 2.96 4.65
C LEU A 33 -6.65 3.89 3.57
N THR A 34 -6.87 5.16 3.91
CA THR A 34 -7.33 6.18 2.97
C THR A 34 -6.17 7.07 2.57
N MET A 35 -6.04 7.36 1.27
CA MET A 35 -5.12 8.38 0.77
C MET A 35 -5.87 9.41 -0.08
N PHE A 36 -5.34 10.62 -0.10
CA PHE A 36 -5.76 11.70 -0.98
C PHE A 36 -4.57 12.18 -1.79
N CYS A 37 -4.78 12.38 -3.09
CA CYS A 37 -3.81 13.04 -3.95
C CYS A 37 -4.11 14.54 -3.98
N ASN A 38 -3.17 15.36 -3.50
CA ASN A 38 -3.29 16.80 -3.51
C ASN A 38 -2.29 17.41 -4.50
N VAL A 39 -2.77 17.72 -5.70
CA VAL A 39 -1.97 18.30 -6.79
C VAL A 39 -2.11 19.83 -6.87
N GLN A 40 -2.57 20.48 -5.80
CA GLN A 40 -2.83 21.92 -5.81
C GLN A 40 -1.53 22.71 -6.05
N GLY A 41 -1.42 23.38 -7.19
CA GLY A 41 -0.23 24.16 -7.58
C GLY A 41 0.70 23.49 -8.60
N HIS A 42 0.41 22.26 -9.03
CA HIS A 42 1.20 21.60 -10.07
C HIS A 42 0.63 21.90 -11.47
N HIS A 43 1.46 22.49 -12.33
CA HIS A 43 1.10 22.92 -13.68
C HIS A 43 1.22 21.80 -14.74
N SER A 44 1.71 20.63 -14.34
CA SER A 44 2.03 19.53 -15.23
C SER A 44 1.07 18.37 -15.04
N TRP A 45 0.33 18.02 -16.09
CA TRP A 45 -0.67 16.96 -16.20
C TRP A 45 -0.13 15.52 -16.02
N TYR A 46 1.15 15.35 -15.73
CA TYR A 46 1.85 14.05 -15.75
C TYR A 46 2.50 13.65 -14.42
N ILE A 47 2.20 14.32 -13.31
CA ILE A 47 2.77 13.92 -12.01
C ILE A 47 2.06 12.66 -11.52
N ALA A 48 2.78 11.55 -11.56
CA ALA A 48 2.39 10.32 -10.91
C ALA A 48 2.97 10.29 -9.50
N ALA A 49 2.11 10.07 -8.51
CA ALA A 49 2.49 9.91 -7.11
C ALA A 49 2.12 8.49 -6.66
N ALA A 50 2.96 7.88 -5.84
CA ALA A 50 2.78 6.50 -5.39
C ALA A 50 3.11 6.35 -3.90
N VAL A 51 2.56 5.30 -3.31
CA VAL A 51 2.79 4.91 -1.92
C VAL A 51 2.88 3.39 -1.86
N ARG A 52 3.77 2.87 -1.01
CA ARG A 52 3.88 1.44 -0.72
C ARG A 52 3.15 1.06 0.57
N ALA A 53 2.82 -0.21 0.73
CA ALA A 53 2.35 -0.75 2.00
C ALA A 53 3.46 -0.74 3.06
N ASP A 54 3.09 -0.93 4.33
CA ASP A 54 4.02 -0.94 5.48
C ASP A 54 4.99 -2.13 5.50
N TYR A 55 4.65 -3.22 4.81
CA TYR A 55 5.50 -4.39 4.62
C TYR A 55 5.37 -4.95 3.19
N PRO A 56 6.42 -5.57 2.63
CA PRO A 56 6.31 -6.30 1.38
C PRO A 56 5.42 -7.54 1.56
N LEU A 57 4.96 -8.12 0.45
CA LEU A 57 4.19 -9.34 0.48
C LEU A 57 5.11 -10.57 0.70
N PRO A 58 5.04 -11.28 1.84
CA PRO A 58 5.86 -12.48 2.05
C PRO A 58 5.42 -13.64 1.16
N VAL A 59 6.38 -14.39 0.60
CA VAL A 59 6.12 -15.61 -0.17
C VAL A 59 5.36 -16.65 0.66
N GLU A 60 5.58 -16.68 1.97
CA GLU A 60 4.88 -17.57 2.92
C GLU A 60 3.37 -17.30 3.01
N ALA A 61 2.87 -16.16 2.51
CA ALA A 61 1.43 -15.92 2.42
C ALA A 61 0.74 -16.89 1.43
N GLY A 62 1.47 -17.37 0.40
CA GLY A 62 0.98 -18.26 -0.63
C GLY A 62 -0.02 -17.60 -1.60
N LEU A 63 -1.13 -17.09 -1.06
CA LEU A 63 -2.12 -16.28 -1.77
C LEU A 63 -2.41 -15.03 -0.95
N PHE A 64 -2.38 -13.88 -1.62
CA PHE A 64 -2.72 -12.61 -0.99
C PHE A 64 -3.79 -11.89 -1.80
N TYR A 65 -4.68 -11.23 -1.08
CA TYR A 65 -5.82 -10.53 -1.62
C TYR A 65 -5.96 -9.19 -0.93
N PHE A 66 -6.18 -8.14 -1.73
CA PHE A 66 -6.55 -6.82 -1.24
C PHE A 66 -7.51 -6.20 -2.24
N GLU A 67 -8.32 -5.27 -1.73
CA GLU A 67 -9.25 -4.47 -2.53
C GLU A 67 -8.89 -3.01 -2.38
N VAL A 68 -9.20 -2.22 -3.41
CA VAL A 68 -9.13 -0.77 -3.37
C VAL A 68 -10.49 -0.23 -3.75
N TYR A 69 -11.06 0.58 -2.87
CA TYR A 69 -12.31 1.27 -3.13
C TYR A 69 -12.03 2.69 -3.63
N ILE A 70 -12.43 2.99 -4.86
CA ILE A 70 -12.28 4.33 -5.43
C ILE A 70 -13.40 5.22 -4.90
N VAL A 71 -13.07 6.07 -3.93
CA VAL A 71 -14.01 7.06 -3.35
C VAL A 71 -14.30 8.19 -4.33
N ASN A 72 -13.27 8.68 -5.03
CA ASN A 72 -13.38 9.76 -6.01
C ASN A 72 -12.26 9.62 -7.06
N GLN A 73 -12.62 9.60 -8.34
CA GLN A 73 -11.65 9.47 -9.44
C GLN A 73 -10.91 10.78 -9.80
N GLY A 74 -11.29 11.91 -9.19
CA GLY A 74 -10.75 13.21 -9.55
C GLY A 74 -11.14 13.64 -10.98
N LEU A 75 -10.23 14.33 -11.67
CA LEU A 75 -10.50 14.89 -13.01
C LEU A 75 -10.49 13.84 -14.12
N GLU A 76 -9.45 13.00 -14.18
CA GLU A 76 -9.23 12.04 -15.27
C GLU A 76 -9.20 10.57 -14.83
N GLY A 77 -9.21 10.28 -13.53
CA GLY A 77 -9.21 8.89 -13.03
C GLY A 77 -7.94 8.11 -13.33
N LEU A 78 -6.79 8.78 -13.50
CA LEU A 78 -5.51 8.15 -13.78
C LEU A 78 -4.95 7.48 -12.52
N MET A 79 -5.36 6.23 -12.27
CA MET A 79 -5.02 5.48 -11.06
C MET A 79 -4.39 4.13 -11.43
N GLY A 80 -3.19 3.89 -10.91
CA GLY A 80 -2.53 2.59 -10.98
C GLY A 80 -2.72 1.82 -9.67
N ILE A 81 -3.17 0.56 -9.75
CA ILE A 81 -3.26 -0.35 -8.61
C ILE A 81 -2.38 -1.56 -8.93
N THR A 82 -1.42 -1.85 -8.06
CA THR A 82 -0.49 -2.96 -8.27
C THR A 82 0.00 -3.52 -6.94
N ALA A 83 0.49 -4.76 -6.99
CA ALA A 83 1.23 -5.39 -5.91
C ALA A 83 2.56 -5.91 -6.47
N TRP A 84 3.61 -5.80 -5.67
CA TRP A 84 4.93 -6.32 -5.98
C TRP A 84 5.34 -7.32 -4.91
N MET A 85 5.92 -8.43 -5.35
CA MET A 85 6.55 -9.43 -4.50
C MET A 85 8.07 -9.28 -4.68
N GLU A 86 8.80 -9.16 -3.57
CA GLU A 86 10.27 -9.16 -3.55
C GLU A 86 10.84 -10.58 -3.53
#